data_AF-A0A7K0Z8L5-F1
#
_entry.id   AF-A0A7K0Z8L5-F1
#
_cell.length_a   1.000
_cell.length_b   1.000
_cell.length_c   1.000
_cell.angle_alpha   90.00
_cell.angle_beta   90.00
_cell.angle_gamma   90.00
#
_symmetry.space_group_name_H-M   'P 1'
#
loop_
_entity.id
_entity.type
_entity.pdbx_description
1 polymer ?
#
loop_
_entity_poly.entity_id
_entity_poly.type
_entity_poly.pdbx_seq_one_letter_code
_entity_poly.pdbx_strand_id
1 'polypeptide(L)' 'MAQHTLEVLVENSPGVLARVAGLFSRRAYNIERLTVGPTSNPEVSQMDIVVSVEGHALE' A
#
# COMPACT_ATOMS: atom_id res chain seq x y z
N MET A 1 4.64 18.52 -2.08
CA MET A 1 4.45 17.10 -1.70
C MET A 1 4.18 16.33 -2.98
N ALA A 2 4.88 15.22 -3.22
CA ALA A 2 4.64 14.39 -4.40
C ALA A 2 3.65 13.28 -4.01
N GLN A 3 2.60 13.13 -4.81
CA GLN A 3 1.61 12.06 -4.63
C GLN A 3 1.97 10.90 -5.55
N HIS A 4 2.00 9.69 -4.99
CA HIS A 4 2.29 8.47 -5.72
C HIS A 4 1.17 7.46 -5.52
N THR A 5 0.81 6.76 -6.59
CA THR A 5 -0.15 5.65 -6.56
C THR A 5 0.60 4.36 -6.84
N LEU A 6 0.40 3.37 -5.98
CA LEU A 6 0.99 2.05 -6.06
C LEU A 6 -0.13 1.02 -6.19
N GLU A 7 -0.07 0.22 -7.24
CA GLU A 7 -0.87 -0.98 -7.43
C GLU A 7 -0.01 -2.19 -7.10
N VAL A 8 -0.37 -2.91 -6.03
CA VAL A 8 0.40 -4.07 -5.58
C VAL A 8 -0.50 -5.29 -5.39
N LEU A 9 0.02 -6.44 -5.82
CA LEU A 9 -0.57 -7.74 -5.52
C LEU A 9 0.09 -8.30 -4.26
N VAL A 10 -0.75 -8.73 -3.31
CA VAL A 10 -0.30 -9.28 -2.04
C VAL A 10 -0.95 -10.63 -1.81
N GLU A 11 -0.24 -11.50 -1.09
CA GLU A 11 -0.82 -12.75 -0.59
C GLU A 11 -1.95 -12.42 0.40
N ASN A 12 -3.10 -13.06 0.20
CA ASN A 12 -4.27 -12.90 1.04
C ASN A 12 -4.11 -13.71 2.34
N SER A 13 -3.35 -13.17 3.28
CA SER A 13 -3.12 -13.78 4.59
C SER A 13 -3.45 -12.83 5.75
N PRO A 14 -3.85 -13.35 6.93
CA PRO A 14 -4.19 -12.53 8.08
C PRO A 14 -3.05 -11.58 8.47
N GLY A 15 -3.37 -10.29 8.62
CA GLY A 15 -2.41 -9.27 9.04
C GLY A 15 -1.65 -8.59 7.90
N VAL A 16 -1.87 -8.98 6.63
CA VAL A 16 -1.20 -8.35 5.48
C VAL A 16 -1.45 -6.84 5.38
N LEU A 17 -2.68 -6.37 5.66
CA LEU A 17 -3.03 -4.95 5.67
C LEU A 17 -2.19 -4.17 6.69
N ALA A 18 -2.11 -4.66 7.93
CA ALA A 18 -1.33 -4.02 8.98
C ALA A 18 0.17 -4.01 8.66
N ARG A 19 0.67 -5.10 8.07
CA ARG A 19 2.06 -5.20 7.61
C ARG A 19 2.37 -4.16 6.53
N VAL A 20 1.51 -4.05 5.51
CA VAL A 20 1.66 -3.10 4.41
C VAL A 20 1.58 -1.67 4.92
N ALA A 21 0.55 -1.30 5.68
CA ALA A 21 0.41 0.03 6.28
C ALA A 21 1.63 0.38 7.17
N GLY A 22 2.14 -0.60 7.92
CA GLY A 22 3.33 -0.45 8.75
C GLY A 22 4.61 -0.12 7.97
N LEU A 23 4.76 -0.60 6.73
CA LEU A 23 5.93 -0.29 5.90
C LEU A 23 6.02 1.18 5.51
N PHE A 24 4.87 1.82 5.26
CA PHE A 24 4.76 3.26 4.96
C PHE A 24 4.92 4.09 6.23
N SER A 25 4.28 3.69 7.32
CA SER A 25 4.39 4.37 8.62
C SER A 25 5.84 4.45 9.12
N ARG A 26 6.63 3.37 8.96
CA ARG A 26 8.07 3.34 9.34
C ARG A 26 8.93 4.35 8.58
N ARG A 27 8.50 4.78 7.40
CA ARG A 27 9.20 5.78 6.56
C ARG A 27 8.61 7.18 6.72
N ALA A 28 7.68 7.36 7.65
CA ALA A 28 6.93 8.59 7.83
C ALA A 28 6.20 9.05 6.55
N TYR A 29 5.77 8.12 5.70
CA TYR A 29 4.94 8.44 4.54
C TYR A 29 3.47 8.53 4.95
N ASN A 30 2.80 9.59 4.52
CA ASN A 30 1.37 9.75 4.75
C ASN A 30 0.58 8.91 3.74
N ILE A 31 -0.30 8.03 4.23
CA ILE A 31 -1.22 7.28 3.36
C ILE A 31 -2.49 8.10 3.20
N GLU A 32 -2.71 8.62 2.01
CA GLU A 32 -3.93 9.37 1.66
C GLU A 32 -5.11 8.43 1.38
N ARG A 33 -4.81 7.28 0.76
CA ARG A 33 -5.81 6.26 0.42
C ARG A 33 -5.17 4.88 0.44
N LEU A 34 -5.91 3.92 0.97
CA LEU A 34 -5.57 2.50 0.87
C LEU A 34 -6.87 1.74 0.63
N THR A 35 -6.95 1.04 -0.49
CA THR A 35 -8.05 0.14 -0.83
C THR A 35 -7.51 -1.27 -0.99
N VAL A 36 -8.26 -2.27 -0.55
CA VAL A 36 -7.93 -3.68 -0.74
C VAL A 36 -9.16 -4.41 -1.27
N GLY A 37 -8.94 -5.30 -2.24
CA GLY A 37 -9.98 -6.14 -2.81
C GLY A 37 -9.48 -7.53 -3.18
N PRO A 38 -10.36 -8.54 -3.18
CA PRO A 38 -10.02 -9.86 -3.69
C PRO A 38 -9.78 -9.80 -5.21
N THR A 39 -8.93 -10.69 -5.71
CA THR A 39 -8.75 -10.88 -7.16
C THR A 39 -9.48 -12.14 -7.64
N SER A 40 -9.35 -12.48 -8.92
CA SER A 40 -9.84 -13.76 -9.45
C SER A 40 -9.15 -14.97 -8.79
N ASN A 41 -7.94 -14.80 -8.25
CA ASN A 41 -7.30 -15.80 -7.39
C ASN A 41 -7.60 -15.46 -5.91
N PRO A 42 -8.33 -16.30 -5.16
CA PRO A 42 -8.67 -16.02 -3.76
C PRO A 42 -7.44 -15.95 -2.82
N GLU A 43 -6.30 -16.50 -3.23
CA GLU A 43 -5.05 -16.44 -2.48
C GLU A 43 -4.31 -15.10 -2.67
N VAL A 44 -4.78 -14.24 -3.58
CA VAL A 44 -4.17 -12.95 -3.90
C VAL A 44 -5.18 -11.82 -3.77
N SER A 45 -4.78 -10.76 -3.10
CA SER A 45 -5.51 -9.49 -3.03
C SER A 45 -4.79 -8.40 -3.81
N GLN A 46 -5.56 -7.51 -4.42
CA GLN A 46 -5.06 -6.30 -5.03
C GLN A 46 -5.20 -5.16 -4.03
N MET A 47 -4.13 -4.40 -3.84
CA MET A 47 -4.10 -3.21 -3.00
C MET A 47 -3.72 -1.98 -3.83
N ASP A 48 -4.55 -0.95 -3.73
CA ASP A 48 -4.32 0.38 -4.27
C ASP A 48 -3.92 1.32 -3.15
N ILE A 49 -2.72 1.89 -3.22
CA ILE A 49 -2.17 2.72 -2.16
C ILE A 49 -1.76 4.07 -2.75
N VAL A 50 -2.34 5.13 -2.22
CA VAL A 50 -1.97 6.50 -2.55
C VAL A 50 -1.22 7.09 -1.36
N VAL A 51 0.02 7.54 -1.60
CA VAL A 51 0.88 8.12 -0.57
C VAL A 51 1.38 9.50 -0.96
N SER A 52 1.51 10.36 0.04
CA SER A 52 2.13 11.68 -0.06
C SER A 52 3.52 11.62 0.56
N VAL A 53 4.54 11.98 -0.22
CA VAL A 53 5.94 12.00 0.22
C VAL A 53 6.47 13.44 0.20
N GLU A 54 7.09 13.85 1.31
CA GLU A 54 7.76 15.14 1.45
C GLU A 54 9.26 14.98 1.18
N GLY A 55 9.68 15.32 -0.04
CA GLY A 55 11.09 15.31 -0.42
C GLY A 55 11.62 13.89 -0.69
N HIS A 56 12.12 13.70 -1.91
CA HIS A 56 12.61 12.46 -2.52
C HIS A 56 11.54 11.50 -3.06
N ALA A 57 11.81 11.01 -4.27
CA ALA A 57 11.00 10.06 -5.00
C ALA A 57 10.99 8.70 -4.27
N LEU A 58 9.92 7.94 -4.46
CA LEU A 58 9.88 6.52 -4.09
C LEU A 58 10.81 5.75 -5.04
N GLU A 59 12.03 5.44 -4.61
CA GLU A 59 12.94 4.48 -5.26
C GLU A 59 12.95 3.12 -4.53
#